data_AF-A0A6G8DD93-F1
#
_entry.id   AF-A0A6G8DD93-F1
#
_cell.length_a   1.000
_cell.length_b   1.000
_cell.length_c   1.000
_cell.angle_alpha   90.00
_cell.angle_beta   90.00
_cell.angle_gamma   90.00
#
_symmetry.space_group_name_H-M   'P 1'
#
loop_
_entity.id
_entity.type
_entity.pdbx_description
1 polymer ?
#
loop_
_entity_poly.entity_id
_entity_poly.type
_entity_poly.pdbx_seq_one_letter_code
_entity_poly.pdbx_strand_id
1 'polypeptide(L)'
;MFRYVGTKSSLTWDGNDSGITEENYPYACIECGKQSQYQVKDLKKIKTVLNDRMIGFLIEKKLVSQSSNQYFIKAGIPAYVVSCECPGCGIRQHILIGLKEVQPQRYNIYKKSIIVDE
;
A
#
# COMPACT_ATOMS: atom_id res chain seq x y z
N MET A 1 -16.04 4.20 10.18
CA MET A 1 -16.59 3.45 9.03
C MET A 1 -15.51 3.43 7.96
N PHE A 2 -15.29 2.33 7.23
CA PHE A 2 -14.16 2.29 6.29
C PHE A 2 -14.56 2.74 4.88
N ARG A 3 -13.75 3.61 4.29
CA ARG A 3 -13.83 3.95 2.86
C ARG A 3 -12.55 3.60 2.15
N TYR A 4 -12.65 3.33 0.84
CA TYR A 4 -11.49 3.12 0.01
C TYR A 4 -11.66 3.66 -1.40
N VAL A 5 -10.54 4.01 -2.02
CA VAL A 5 -10.46 4.29 -3.46
C VAL A 5 -9.49 3.30 -4.08
N GLY A 6 -9.98 2.55 -5.07
CA GLY A 6 -9.14 1.67 -5.87
C GLY A 6 -8.18 2.49 -6.72
N THR A 7 -6.88 2.21 -6.61
CA THR A 7 -5.85 2.84 -7.43
C THR A 7 -5.08 1.70 -8.08
N LYS A 8 -5.25 1.47 -9.38
CA LYS A 8 -4.47 0.44 -10.09
C LYS A 8 -3.32 1.11 -10.81
N SER A 9 -2.16 1.18 -10.15
CA SER A 9 -0.91 1.60 -10.80
C SER A 9 0.16 0.55 -10.54
N SER A 10 0.70 0.01 -11.64
CA SER A 10 1.86 -0.88 -11.62
C SER A 10 3.06 -0.08 -12.10
N LEU A 11 4.14 -0.12 -11.34
CA LEU A 11 5.43 0.44 -11.74
C LEU A 11 6.47 -0.67 -11.66
N THR A 12 7.37 -0.69 -12.63
CA THR A 12 8.57 -1.52 -12.58
C THR A 12 9.73 -0.60 -12.26
N TRP A 13 10.44 -0.92 -11.19
CA TRP A 13 11.65 -0.25 -10.79
C TRP A 13 12.84 -1.15 -11.10
N ASP A 14 13.91 -0.55 -11.62
CA ASP A 14 15.10 -1.22 -12.16
C ASP A 14 16.35 -0.46 -11.68
N GLY A 15 17.05 -0.99 -10.67
CA GLY A 15 18.13 -0.29 -9.98
C GLY A 15 18.65 -1.00 -8.72
N ASN A 16 19.47 -0.34 -7.89
CA ASN A 16 20.03 -0.95 -6.66
C ASN A 16 19.11 -0.90 -5.43
N ASP A 17 19.01 -1.95 -4.61
CA ASP A 17 18.02 -2.04 -3.51
C ASP A 17 17.97 -0.82 -2.58
N SER A 18 19.11 -0.13 -2.37
CA SER A 18 19.13 1.14 -1.64
C SER A 18 18.30 2.22 -2.32
N GLY A 19 18.36 2.33 -3.66
CA GLY A 19 17.62 3.32 -4.43
C GLY A 19 16.10 3.18 -4.32
N ILE A 20 15.55 1.95 -4.40
CA ILE A 20 14.10 1.74 -4.27
C ILE A 20 13.59 2.17 -2.89
N THR A 21 14.40 2.00 -1.84
CA THR A 21 14.01 2.39 -0.47
C THR A 21 13.99 3.90 -0.25
N GLU A 22 14.75 4.66 -1.02
CA GLU A 22 14.85 6.12 -0.95
C GLU A 22 13.92 6.84 -1.93
N GLU A 23 13.36 6.13 -2.90
CA GLU A 23 12.47 6.71 -3.90
C GLU A 23 11.10 7.09 -3.35
N ASN A 24 10.60 8.25 -3.78
CA ASN A 24 9.31 8.80 -3.38
C ASN A 24 8.22 8.47 -4.40
N TYR A 25 7.19 7.76 -3.95
CA TYR A 25 6.07 7.32 -4.78
C TYR A 25 4.84 8.20 -4.55
N PRO A 26 4.27 8.82 -5.60
CA PRO A 26 3.17 9.75 -5.44
C PRO A 26 1.82 9.08 -5.17
N TYR A 27 1.00 9.75 -4.37
CA TYR A 27 -0.41 9.43 -4.17
C TYR A 27 -1.24 10.69 -3.89
N ALA A 28 -2.53 10.62 -4.16
CA ALA A 28 -3.47 11.69 -3.86
C ALA A 28 -4.28 11.33 -2.61
N CYS A 29 -4.46 12.30 -1.72
CA CYS A 29 -5.39 12.19 -0.60
C CYS A 29 -6.82 11.95 -1.13
N ILE A 30 -7.50 10.93 -0.60
CA ILE A 30 -8.87 10.63 -1.06
C ILE A 30 -9.93 11.66 -0.62
N GLU A 31 -9.66 12.46 0.43
CA GLU A 31 -10.61 13.47 0.92
C GLU A 31 -10.44 14.82 0.23
N CYS A 32 -9.20 15.33 0.16
CA CYS A 32 -8.92 16.69 -0.30
C CYS A 32 -8.13 16.76 -1.61
N GLY A 33 -7.76 15.62 -2.20
CA GLY A 33 -7.03 15.55 -3.47
C GLY A 33 -5.56 15.99 -3.42
N LYS A 34 -5.07 16.50 -2.29
CA LYS A 34 -3.67 16.93 -2.13
C LYS A 34 -2.71 15.79 -2.46
N GLN A 35 -1.69 16.09 -3.27
CA GLN A 35 -0.64 15.16 -3.62
C GLN A 35 0.36 15.02 -2.46
N SER A 36 0.72 13.78 -2.17
CA SER A 36 1.68 13.38 -1.15
C SER A 36 2.55 12.25 -1.70
N GLN A 37 3.56 11.84 -0.93
CA GLN A 37 4.51 10.80 -1.32
C GLN A 37 4.72 9.81 -0.18
N TYR A 38 5.10 8.58 -0.52
CA TYR A 38 5.54 7.55 0.43
C TYR A 38 6.82 6.89 -0.08
N GLN A 39 7.59 6.25 0.80
CA GLN A 39 8.79 5.50 0.44
C GLN A 39 8.59 4.00 0.70
N VAL A 40 9.29 3.16 -0.06
CA VAL A 40 9.23 1.70 0.12
C VAL A 40 9.78 1.26 1.48
N LYS A 41 10.73 2.01 2.06
CA LYS A 41 11.25 1.73 3.40
C LYS A 41 10.20 1.84 4.51
N ASP A 42 9.12 2.58 4.26
CA ASP A 42 8.04 2.79 5.23
C ASP A 42 6.96 1.69 5.16
N LEU A 43 7.11 0.74 4.22
CA LEU A 43 6.20 -0.39 4.10
C LEU A 43 6.27 -1.27 5.33
N LYS A 44 5.09 -1.57 5.87
CA LYS A 44 4.91 -2.47 7.00
C LYS A 44 3.98 -3.61 6.63
N LYS A 45 4.11 -4.73 7.34
CA LYS A 45 3.18 -5.86 7.18
C LYS A 45 1.79 -5.44 7.67
N ILE A 46 0.74 -5.87 6.96
CA ILE A 46 -0.65 -5.48 7.27
C ILE A 46 -1.01 -5.67 8.75
N LYS A 47 -0.73 -6.85 9.33
CA LYS A 47 -1.00 -7.17 10.74
C LYS A 47 -0.25 -6.30 11.77
N THR A 48 0.79 -5.59 11.36
CA THR A 48 1.58 -4.73 12.28
C THR A 48 1.02 -3.31 12.39
N VAL A 49 0.07 -2.95 11.52
CA VAL A 49 -0.42 -1.58 11.38
C VAL A 49 -1.93 -1.50 11.45
N LEU A 50 -2.63 -2.46 10.83
CA LEU A 50 -4.09 -2.46 10.75
C LEU A 50 -4.68 -3.37 11.83
N ASN A 51 -5.80 -2.96 12.40
CA ASN A 51 -6.57 -3.78 13.32
C ASN A 51 -7.38 -4.85 12.57
N ASP A 52 -7.87 -5.86 13.30
CA ASP A 52 -8.61 -6.99 12.71
C ASP A 52 -9.88 -6.56 11.99
N ARG A 53 -10.54 -5.48 12.44
CA ARG A 53 -11.74 -4.93 11.81
C ARG A 53 -11.45 -4.44 10.39
N MET A 54 -10.36 -3.67 10.23
CA MET A 54 -9.95 -3.16 8.92
C MET A 54 -9.42 -4.28 8.03
N ILE A 55 -8.68 -5.24 8.58
CA ILE A 55 -8.23 -6.43 7.84
C ILE A 55 -9.42 -7.22 7.30
N GLY A 56 -10.45 -7.46 8.13
CA GLY A 56 -11.70 -8.12 7.71
C GLY A 56 -12.36 -7.39 6.55
N PHE A 57 -12.42 -6.06 6.62
CA PHE A 57 -12.92 -5.23 5.52
C PHE A 57 -12.11 -5.38 4.22
N LEU A 58 -10.78 -5.42 4.30
CA LEU A 58 -9.93 -5.59 3.10
C LEU A 58 -10.18 -6.94 2.41
N ILE A 59 -10.40 -8.01 3.19
CA ILE A 59 -10.71 -9.35 2.68
C ILE A 59 -12.11 -9.38 2.07
N GLU A 60 -13.12 -8.85 2.77
CA GLU A 60 -14.51 -8.78 2.30
C GLU A 60 -14.61 -8.04 0.96
N LYS A 61 -13.90 -6.91 0.83
CA LYS A 61 -13.85 -6.13 -0.42
C LYS A 61 -12.88 -6.69 -1.47
N LYS A 62 -12.28 -7.86 -1.23
CA LYS A 62 -11.32 -8.53 -2.14
C LYS A 62 -10.14 -7.63 -2.53
N LEU A 63 -9.74 -6.72 -1.64
CA LEU A 63 -8.57 -5.87 -1.83
C LEU A 63 -7.28 -6.66 -1.56
N VAL A 64 -7.35 -7.61 -0.64
CA VAL A 64 -6.32 -8.62 -0.36
C VAL A 64 -6.94 -10.01 -0.27
N SER A 65 -6.12 -11.02 -0.53
CA SER A 65 -6.37 -12.41 -0.15
C SER A 65 -5.43 -12.81 0.99
N GLN A 66 -5.91 -13.63 1.91
CA GLN A 66 -5.08 -14.20 2.97
C GLN A 66 -4.65 -15.62 2.58
N SER A 67 -3.37 -15.94 2.78
CA SER A 67 -2.86 -17.31 2.76
C SER A 67 -1.97 -17.53 3.97
N SER A 68 -2.36 -18.47 4.83
CA SER A 68 -1.71 -18.71 6.13
C SER A 68 -1.61 -17.40 6.95
N ASN A 69 -0.40 -16.88 7.14
CA ASN A 69 -0.10 -15.66 7.90
C ASN A 69 0.32 -14.47 7.03
N GLN A 70 0.15 -14.57 5.71
CA GLN A 70 0.50 -13.53 4.77
C GLN A 70 -0.72 -13.04 4.00
N TYR A 71 -0.64 -11.80 3.56
CA TYR A 71 -1.66 -11.15 2.74
C TYR A 71 -1.07 -10.85 1.38
N PHE A 72 -1.91 -10.90 0.35
CA PHE A 72 -1.51 -10.77 -1.04
C PHE A 72 -2.48 -9.85 -1.76
N ILE A 73 -1.97 -8.93 -2.59
CA ILE A 73 -2.84 -8.05 -3.41
C ILE A 73 -3.35 -8.76 -4.69
N LYS A 74 -2.65 -9.81 -5.09
CA LYS A 74 -2.95 -10.79 -6.15
C LYS A 74 -2.04 -12.02 -5.97
N ALA A 75 -2.34 -13.12 -6.65
CA ALA A 75 -1.60 -14.37 -6.51
C ALA A 75 -0.08 -14.18 -6.62
N GLY A 76 0.65 -14.61 -5.60
CA GLY A 76 2.12 -14.54 -5.55
C GLY A 76 2.72 -13.14 -5.39
N ILE A 77 1.93 -12.11 -5.03
CA ILE A 77 2.44 -10.76 -4.73
C ILE A 77 2.06 -10.36 -3.30
N PRO A 78 3.03 -10.38 -2.35
CA PRO A 78 2.81 -9.97 -0.97
C PRO A 78 2.25 -8.56 -0.86
N ALA A 79 1.35 -8.36 0.10
CA ALA A 79 0.71 -7.09 0.40
C ALA A 79 1.32 -6.45 1.65
N TYR A 80 1.59 -5.16 1.53
CA TYR A 80 2.13 -4.28 2.55
C TYR A 80 1.23 -3.05 2.67
N VAL A 81 1.43 -2.31 3.75
CA VAL A 81 0.73 -1.06 4.01
C VAL A 81 1.71 0.01 4.43
N VAL A 82 1.47 1.24 3.97
CA VAL A 82 2.06 2.43 4.56
C VAL A 82 0.93 3.32 5.08
N SER A 83 1.12 3.84 6.30
CA SER A 83 0.18 4.75 6.93
C SER A 83 0.72 6.16 6.88
N CYS A 84 -0.04 7.08 6.30
CA CYS A 84 0.37 8.46 6.14
C CYS A 84 -0.77 9.37 6.60
N GLU A 85 -0.41 10.49 7.23
CA GLU A 85 -1.35 11.56 7.52
C GLU A 85 -1.34 12.56 6.36
N CYS A 86 -2.52 12.96 5.88
CA CYS A 86 -2.60 13.93 4.81
C CYS A 86 -2.20 15.33 5.33
N PRO A 87 -1.17 15.99 4.77
CA PRO A 87 -0.75 17.32 5.20
C PRO A 87 -1.71 18.44 4.76
N GLY A 88 -2.87 18.09 4.17
CA GLY A 88 -3.90 19.05 3.76
C GLY A 88 -5.09 19.02 4.71
N CYS A 89 -5.69 17.85 4.91
CA CYS A 89 -6.89 17.68 5.74
C CYS A 89 -6.67 16.91 7.05
N GLY A 90 -5.44 16.49 7.35
CA GLY A 90 -5.09 15.76 8.58
C GLY A 90 -5.60 14.31 8.65
N ILE A 91 -6.35 13.84 7.64
CA ILE A 91 -6.88 12.48 7.70
C ILE A 91 -5.76 11.44 7.56
N ARG A 92 -5.84 10.39 8.39
CA ARG A 92 -4.94 9.24 8.29
C ARG A 92 -5.42 8.29 7.19
N GLN A 93 -4.50 7.90 6.31
CA GLN A 93 -4.77 7.02 5.18
C GLN A 93 -3.80 5.84 5.20
N HIS A 94 -4.29 4.69 4.79
CA HIS A 94 -3.56 3.45 4.67
C HIS A 94 -3.47 3.08 3.19
N ILE A 95 -2.26 3.10 2.63
CA ILE A 95 -2.03 2.78 1.23
C ILE A 95 -1.64 1.32 1.13
N LEU A 96 -2.45 0.53 0.44
CA LEU A 96 -2.22 -0.89 0.19
C LEU A 96 -1.32 -1.06 -1.03
N ILE A 97 -0.16 -1.68 -0.81
CA ILE A 97 0.91 -1.81 -1.81
C ILE A 97 1.32 -3.26 -1.94
N GLY A 98 1.45 -3.76 -3.16
CA GLY A 98 2.11 -5.02 -3.45
C GLY A 98 3.54 -4.79 -3.91
N LEU A 99 4.48 -5.57 -3.39
CA LEU A 99 5.89 -5.50 -3.77
C LEU A 99 6.37 -6.90 -4.10
N LYS A 100 6.99 -7.07 -5.28
CA LYS A 100 7.58 -8.34 -5.71
C LYS A 100 8.87 -8.09 -6.48
N GLU A 101 9.95 -8.66 -5.99
CA GLU A 101 11.19 -8.80 -6.76
C GLU A 101 10.97 -9.80 -7.91
N VAL A 102 11.34 -9.39 -9.12
CA VAL A 102 11.23 -10.24 -10.32
C VAL A 102 12.58 -10.72 -10.81
N GLN A 103 13.63 -9.93 -10.56
CA GLN A 103 15.05 -10.25 -10.78
C GLN A 103 15.82 -9.51 -9.68
N PRO A 104 17.06 -9.91 -9.36
CA PRO A 104 17.92 -9.11 -8.49
C PRO A 104 17.86 -7.66 -8.93
N GLN A 105 17.62 -6.74 -7.99
CA GLN A 105 17.60 -5.30 -8.28
C GLN A 105 16.45 -4.84 -9.20
N ARG A 106 15.43 -5.67 -9.42
CA ARG A 106 14.26 -5.31 -10.24
C ARG A 106 12.97 -5.69 -9.54
N TYR A 107 12.13 -4.69 -9.27
CA TYR A 107 10.93 -4.84 -8.46
C TYR A 107 9.69 -4.37 -9.23
N ASN A 108 8.61 -5.13 -9.08
CA ASN A 108 7.28 -4.66 -9.43
C ASN A 108 6.58 -4.11 -8.18
N ILE A 109 6.12 -2.88 -8.29
CA ILE A 109 5.42 -2.13 -7.25
C ILE A 109 4.00 -1.89 -7.72
N TYR A 110 3.04 -2.32 -6.91
CA TYR A 110 1.62 -2.25 -7.22
C TYR A 110 0.91 -1.45 -6.15
N LYS A 111 0.61 -0.18 -6.44
CA LYS A 111 -0.39 0.53 -5.64
C LYS A 111 -1.76 -0.09 -5.98
N LYS A 112 -2.52 -0.49 -4.97
CA LYS A 112 -3.80 -1.21 -5.14
C LYS A 112 -5.00 -0.36 -4.70
N SER A 113 -4.93 0.18 -3.49
CA SER A 113 -6.02 0.94 -2.88
C SER A 113 -5.48 1.90 -1.82
N ILE A 114 -6.23 2.97 -1.55
CA ILE A 114 -6.04 3.83 -0.39
C ILE A 114 -7.29 3.68 0.49
N ILE A 115 -7.11 3.44 1.79
CA ILE A 115 -8.17 3.20 2.77
C ILE A 115 -8.10 4.25 3.88
N VAL A 116 -9.25 4.69 4.39
CA VAL A 116 -9.36 5.56 5.57
C VAL A 116 -10.35 4.98 6.58
N ASP A 117 -10.14 5.28 7.86
CA ASP A 117 -11.10 5.03 8.94
C ASP A 117 -11.79 6.36 9.30
N GLU A 118 -13.10 6.40 9.12
CA GLU A 118 -13.98 7.51 9.53
C GLU A 118 -14.44 7.38 10.98
#